data_AF-Q0CQU3-F1
#
_entry.id   AF-Q0CQU3-F1
#
_cell.length_a   1.000
_cell.length_b   1.000
_cell.length_c   1.000
_cell.angle_alpha   90.00
_cell.angle_beta   90.00
_cell.angle_gamma   90.00
#
_symmetry.space_group_name_H-M   'P 1'
#
loop_
_entity.id
_entity.type
_entity.pdbx_description
1 polymer ?
#
loop_
_entity_poly.entity_id
_entity_poly.type
_entity_poly.pdbx_seq_one_letter_code
_entity_poly.pdbx_strand_id
1 'polypeptide(L)'
;MGSWPKFFSDVVSSLGLSPRPKAEAPAGDRSKQTSSEEDRPLEEQEEEEEEEEEEEEEEEPEDIKPQLEEECANSAQCAPYKHHLDECIERVTQQQEDPDYKGPKEDCVEEFFHLTHCATACAAPKLWKSLK
;
A
#
# COMPACT_ATOMS: atom_id res chain seq x y z
N MET A 1 -48.77 26.90 -5.43
CA MET A 1 -48.06 27.23 -4.18
C MET A 1 -47.92 25.94 -3.37
N GLY A 2 -46.69 25.47 -3.13
CA GLY A 2 -46.43 24.35 -2.21
C GLY A 2 -45.59 23.20 -2.79
N SER A 3 -44.26 23.27 -2.60
CA SER A 3 -43.40 22.09 -2.39
C SER A 3 -42.09 22.50 -1.66
N TRP A 4 -42.20 23.31 -0.61
CA TRP A 4 -41.12 23.57 0.34
C TRP A 4 -40.97 22.55 1.50
N PRO A 5 -41.98 21.74 1.90
CA PRO A 5 -41.82 20.87 3.08
C PRO A 5 -40.98 19.60 2.83
N LYS A 6 -40.68 19.23 1.59
CA LYS A 6 -39.81 18.07 1.31
C LYS A 6 -38.32 18.37 1.54
N PHE A 7 -37.84 19.52 1.08
CA PHE A 7 -36.43 19.89 1.19
C PHE A 7 -35.94 20.00 2.64
N PHE A 8 -36.76 20.47 3.57
CA PHE A 8 -36.38 20.56 4.99
C PHE A 8 -36.47 19.23 5.74
N SER A 9 -37.29 18.28 5.27
CA SER A 9 -37.39 16.94 5.88
C SER A 9 -36.17 16.07 5.55
N ASP A 10 -35.63 16.18 4.33
CA ASP A 10 -34.52 15.32 3.88
C ASP A 10 -33.19 15.71 4.55
N VAL A 11 -32.99 16.98 4.91
CA VAL A 11 -31.79 17.44 5.64
C VAL A 11 -31.73 16.90 7.08
N VAL A 12 -32.89 16.82 7.77
CA VAL A 12 -32.95 16.28 9.15
C VAL A 12 -32.73 14.77 9.18
N SER A 13 -33.04 14.04 8.10
CA SER A 13 -32.68 12.62 7.98
C SER A 13 -31.18 12.40 7.72
N SER A 14 -30.48 13.38 7.15
CA SER A 14 -29.03 13.29 6.86
C SER A 14 -28.15 13.45 8.11
N LEU A 15 -28.70 13.90 9.24
CA LEU A 15 -27.95 14.19 10.47
C LEU A 15 -28.40 13.33 11.68
N GLY A 16 -29.23 12.31 11.45
CA GLY A 16 -29.80 11.45 12.48
C GLY A 16 -28.97 10.21 12.81
N LEU A 17 -28.06 10.35 13.78
CA LEU A 17 -27.69 9.34 14.79
C LEU A 17 -27.36 7.91 14.29
N SER A 18 -26.07 7.64 14.07
CA SER A 18 -25.53 6.29 14.24
C SER A 18 -24.98 6.12 15.67
N PRO A 19 -25.36 5.09 16.43
CA PRO A 19 -24.69 4.78 17.70
C PRO A 19 -23.24 4.38 17.43
N ARG A 20 -22.28 4.99 18.13
CA ARG A 20 -20.87 4.60 18.12
C ARG A 20 -20.70 3.22 18.78
N PRO A 21 -20.12 2.20 18.12
CA PRO A 21 -19.64 1.02 18.82
C PRO A 21 -18.47 1.40 19.74
N LYS A 22 -18.53 0.92 20.98
CA LYS A 22 -17.50 1.10 22.00
C LYS A 22 -16.37 0.12 21.71
N ALA A 23 -15.26 0.62 21.18
CA ALA A 23 -14.01 -0.14 21.08
C ALA A 23 -13.40 -0.24 22.49
N GLU A 24 -13.39 -1.45 23.06
CA GLU A 24 -12.66 -1.75 24.28
C GLU A 24 -11.18 -1.98 23.92
N ALA A 25 -10.29 -1.22 24.56
CA ALA A 25 -8.85 -1.40 24.46
C ALA A 25 -8.40 -2.37 25.56
N PRO A 26 -7.58 -3.41 25.28
CA PRO A 26 -6.94 -4.16 26.35
C PRO A 26 -5.86 -3.28 27.00
N ALA A 27 -6.04 -3.10 28.31
CA ALA A 27 -5.08 -2.48 29.21
C ALA A 27 -3.72 -3.19 29.13
N GLY A 28 -2.65 -2.39 29.19
CA GLY A 28 -1.30 -2.91 29.28
C GLY A 28 -1.05 -3.67 30.58
N ASP A 29 -0.23 -4.71 30.49
CA ASP A 29 0.52 -5.22 31.61
C ASP A 29 2.02 -5.09 31.31
N ARG A 30 2.71 -4.62 32.35
CA ARG A 30 4.08 -4.17 32.38
C ARG A 30 4.76 -5.14 33.32
N SER A 31 5.56 -6.07 32.82
CA SER A 31 6.50 -6.77 33.69
C SER A 31 7.87 -6.99 33.05
N LYS A 32 8.82 -6.53 33.83
CA LYS A 32 10.25 -6.39 33.65
C LYS A 32 10.91 -7.70 34.07
N GLN A 33 11.73 -8.35 33.24
CA GLN A 33 12.87 -9.08 33.80
C GLN A 33 14.00 -9.30 32.78
N THR A 34 15.13 -8.69 33.12
CA THR A 34 16.48 -9.00 32.69
C THR A 34 16.88 -10.42 33.11
N SER A 35 17.52 -11.20 32.26
CA SER A 35 18.62 -12.09 32.69
C SER A 35 19.50 -12.49 31.51
N SER A 36 20.79 -12.27 31.74
CA SER A 36 21.94 -12.57 30.90
C SER A 36 22.24 -14.07 30.82
N GLU A 37 22.99 -14.44 29.76
CA GLU A 37 24.05 -15.47 29.68
C GLU A 37 23.67 -16.94 30.00
N GLU A 38 23.74 -17.82 28.99
CA GLU A 38 24.90 -18.67 28.65
C GLU A 38 24.84 -20.01 29.39
N ASP A 39 24.68 -21.12 28.66
CA ASP A 39 25.56 -22.30 28.73
C ASP A 39 24.97 -23.45 27.86
N ARG A 40 25.82 -24.06 27.03
CA ARG A 40 25.54 -25.25 26.21
C ARG A 40 25.89 -26.51 27.03
N PRO A 41 25.34 -27.68 26.68
CA PRO A 41 26.24 -28.68 26.11
C PRO A 41 25.67 -29.51 24.94
N LEU A 42 26.60 -29.92 24.09
CA LEU A 42 26.50 -30.96 23.06
C LEU A 42 26.17 -32.34 23.67
N GLU A 43 25.42 -33.16 22.92
CA GLU A 43 25.67 -34.59 22.57
C GLU A 43 24.52 -34.99 21.63
N GLU A 44 24.72 -35.08 20.31
CA GLU A 44 25.23 -36.25 19.57
C GLU A 44 24.23 -37.42 19.60
N GLN A 45 23.38 -37.50 18.56
CA GLN A 45 22.69 -38.73 18.21
C GLN A 45 22.34 -38.76 16.72
N GLU A 46 23.02 -39.71 16.08
CA GLU A 46 22.55 -40.58 14.99
C GLU A 46 22.39 -40.00 13.57
N GLU A 47 23.28 -40.51 12.72
CA GLU A 47 23.11 -40.69 11.29
C GLU A 47 21.75 -41.32 10.98
N GLU A 48 20.93 -40.62 10.22
CA GLU A 48 19.93 -41.25 9.35
C GLU A 48 20.08 -40.59 7.97
N GLU A 49 20.78 -41.30 7.09
CA GLU A 49 20.55 -41.18 5.64
C GLU A 49 19.08 -41.54 5.40
N GLU A 50 18.25 -40.54 5.16
CA GLU A 50 17.05 -40.69 4.34
C GLU A 50 17.13 -39.66 3.21
N GLU A 51 17.19 -40.21 1.99
CA GLU A 51 16.79 -39.54 0.75
C GLU A 51 15.38 -38.95 0.90
N GLU A 52 15.00 -38.07 -0.03
CA GLU A 52 13.75 -37.30 -0.11
C GLU A 52 13.86 -35.98 0.68
N GLU A 53 13.83 -34.78 0.09
CA GLU A 53 13.14 -34.34 -1.12
C GLU A 53 14.06 -33.34 -1.84
N GLU A 54 14.40 -33.59 -3.11
CA GLU A 54 14.54 -32.47 -4.03
C GLU A 54 13.16 -31.83 -4.08
N GLU A 55 12.90 -30.84 -3.22
CA GLU A 55 11.84 -29.87 -3.45
C GLU A 55 12.18 -29.23 -4.81
N GLU A 56 11.60 -29.77 -5.88
CA GLU A 56 11.27 -28.98 -7.06
C GLU A 56 10.42 -27.83 -6.52
N GLU A 57 11.07 -26.70 -6.19
CA GLU A 57 10.40 -25.41 -6.09
C GLU A 57 9.70 -25.22 -7.44
N GLU A 58 8.43 -25.61 -7.52
CA GLU A 58 7.52 -25.18 -8.57
C GLU A 58 7.61 -23.64 -8.57
N GLU A 59 8.36 -23.06 -9.51
CA GLU A 59 8.36 -21.62 -9.74
C GLU A 59 6.90 -21.20 -9.99
N GLU A 60 6.25 -20.66 -8.96
CA GLU A 60 4.94 -20.05 -9.11
C GLU A 60 5.03 -19.01 -10.23
N PRO A 61 4.06 -18.98 -11.16
CA PRO A 61 4.11 -18.00 -12.24
C PRO A 61 4.06 -16.59 -11.64
N GLU A 62 5.11 -15.79 -11.88
CA GLU A 62 5.19 -14.41 -11.41
C GLU A 62 4.01 -13.56 -11.93
N ASP A 63 3.54 -12.60 -11.11
CA ASP A 63 2.57 -11.61 -11.58
C ASP A 63 3.21 -10.69 -12.64
N ILE A 64 2.75 -10.81 -13.87
CA ILE A 64 3.21 -10.01 -15.01
C ILE A 64 2.67 -8.57 -14.99
N LYS A 65 1.65 -8.27 -14.17
CA LYS A 65 1.05 -6.93 -14.08
C LYS A 65 2.07 -5.84 -13.72
N PRO A 66 2.86 -5.94 -12.63
CA PRO A 66 3.84 -4.91 -12.26
C PRO A 66 4.84 -4.61 -13.39
N GLN A 67 5.33 -5.64 -14.08
CA GLN A 67 6.24 -5.47 -15.21
C GLN A 67 5.58 -4.67 -16.34
N LEU A 68 4.33 -4.99 -16.69
CA LEU A 68 3.58 -4.28 -17.73
C LEU A 68 3.25 -2.83 -17.35
N GLU A 69 2.90 -2.59 -16.08
CA GLU A 69 2.62 -1.23 -15.58
C GLU A 69 3.89 -0.38 -15.57
N GLU A 70 5.05 -0.94 -15.21
CA GLU A 70 6.35 -0.24 -15.26
C GLU A 70 6.77 0.09 -16.70
N GLU A 71 6.68 -0.86 -17.63
CA GLU A 71 6.93 -0.60 -19.06
C GLU A 71 6.03 0.50 -19.60
N CYS A 72 4.74 0.48 -19.23
CA CYS A 72 3.78 1.50 -19.64
C CYS A 72 4.06 2.86 -18.99
N ALA A 73 4.47 2.91 -17.72
CA ALA A 73 4.87 4.14 -17.02
C ALA A 73 6.12 4.78 -17.66
N ASN A 74 7.04 3.98 -18.18
CA ASN A 74 8.25 4.43 -18.89
C ASN A 74 8.04 4.68 -20.39
N SER A 75 6.82 4.46 -20.91
CA SER A 75 6.52 4.67 -22.32
C SER A 75 6.45 6.14 -22.70
N ALA A 76 6.66 6.45 -23.98
CA ALA A 76 6.56 7.82 -24.50
C ALA A 76 5.17 8.45 -24.29
N GLN A 77 4.09 7.65 -24.21
CA GLN A 77 2.74 8.14 -23.95
C GLN A 77 2.59 8.66 -22.52
N CYS A 78 3.19 7.97 -21.54
CA CYS A 78 3.05 8.30 -20.12
C CYS A 78 4.20 9.15 -19.56
N ALA A 79 5.26 9.36 -20.35
CA ALA A 79 6.43 10.16 -19.97
C ALA A 79 6.10 11.56 -19.43
N PRO A 80 5.14 12.35 -19.98
CA PRO A 80 4.79 13.64 -19.40
C PRO A 80 4.22 13.55 -17.99
N TYR A 81 3.38 12.55 -17.71
CA TYR A 81 2.79 12.35 -16.39
C TYR A 81 3.82 11.85 -15.38
N LYS A 82 4.74 11.00 -15.83
CA LYS A 82 5.88 10.57 -15.02
C LYS A 82 6.77 11.76 -14.63
N HIS A 83 7.09 12.62 -15.59
CA HIS A 83 7.85 13.85 -15.32
C HIS A 83 7.17 14.73 -14.27
N HIS A 84 5.86 14.96 -14.36
CA HIS A 84 5.14 15.75 -13.36
C HIS A 84 5.13 15.10 -11.96
N LEU A 85 5.01 13.77 -11.89
CA LEU A 85 5.13 13.06 -10.63
C LEU A 85 6.53 13.21 -10.03
N ASP A 86 7.58 13.03 -10.84
CA ASP A 86 8.97 13.15 -10.39
C ASP A 86 9.26 14.59 -9.89
N GLU A 87 8.80 15.61 -10.61
CA GLU A 87 8.88 17.02 -10.18
C GLU A 87 8.12 17.30 -8.87
N CYS A 88 6.95 16.69 -8.69
CA CYS A 88 6.21 16.78 -7.43
C CYS A 88 6.98 16.13 -6.29
N ILE A 89 7.52 14.93 -6.49
CA ILE A 89 8.29 14.18 -5.48
C ILE A 89 9.50 14.99 -5.05
N GLU A 90 10.25 15.56 -5.98
CA GLU A 90 11.41 16.40 -5.66
C GLU A 90 11.02 17.60 -4.79
N ARG A 91 9.93 18.29 -5.13
CA ARG A 91 9.44 19.45 -4.38
C ARG A 91 8.92 19.08 -2.99
N VAL A 92 8.13 18.01 -2.90
CA VAL A 92 7.58 17.49 -1.64
C VAL A 92 8.71 17.01 -0.72
N THR A 93 9.72 16.34 -1.28
CA THR A 93 10.88 15.87 -0.51
C THR A 93 11.66 17.06 0.07
N GLN A 94 11.91 18.10 -0.72
CA GLN A 94 12.54 19.34 -0.24
C GLN A 94 11.76 19.98 0.91
N GLN A 95 10.42 20.01 0.83
CA GLN A 95 9.57 20.54 1.91
C GLN A 95 9.60 19.67 3.17
N GLN A 96 9.75 18.35 3.03
CA GLN A 96 9.83 17.43 4.17
C GLN A 96 11.19 17.47 4.86
N GLU A 97 12.26 17.71 4.12
CA GLU A 97 13.63 17.79 4.64
C GLU A 97 13.96 19.15 5.27
N ASP A 98 13.27 20.22 4.87
CA ASP A 98 13.45 21.56 5.42
C ASP A 98 12.82 21.69 6.84
N PRO A 99 13.63 21.81 7.91
CA PRO A 99 13.13 21.91 9.28
C PRO A 99 12.40 23.23 9.57
N ASP A 100 12.60 24.25 8.74
CA ASP A 100 11.99 25.56 8.86
C ASP A 100 10.80 25.75 7.90
N TYR A 101 10.40 24.70 7.16
CA TYR A 101 9.25 24.75 6.27
C TYR A 101 7.95 24.95 7.05
N LYS A 102 7.31 26.11 6.83
CA LYS A 102 6.04 26.51 7.47
C LYS A 102 4.87 26.57 6.47
N GLY A 103 5.09 26.12 5.24
CA GLY A 103 4.06 26.07 4.21
C GLY A 103 3.07 24.93 4.43
N PRO A 104 2.00 24.87 3.61
CA PRO A 104 1.11 23.72 3.61
C PRO A 104 1.88 22.47 3.19
N LYS A 105 1.56 21.33 3.78
CA LYS A 105 2.10 20.04 3.33
C LYS A 105 1.35 19.64 2.06
N GLU A 106 2.01 19.78 0.91
CA GLU A 106 1.48 19.26 -0.34
C GLU A 106 1.73 17.75 -0.43
N ASP A 107 0.96 17.06 -1.26
CA ASP A 107 1.14 15.66 -1.61
C ASP A 107 1.13 15.50 -3.14
N CYS A 108 1.56 14.35 -3.63
CA CYS A 108 1.64 14.05 -5.07
C CYS A 108 0.55 13.09 -5.55
N VAL A 109 -0.58 13.02 -4.84
CA VAL A 109 -1.64 12.05 -5.15
C VAL A 109 -2.26 12.36 -6.52
N GLU A 110 -2.41 13.62 -6.89
CA GLU A 110 -2.96 13.98 -8.20
C GLU A 110 -2.04 13.53 -9.35
N GLU A 111 -0.75 13.84 -9.29
CA GLU A 111 0.23 13.45 -10.29
C GLU A 111 0.41 11.93 -10.35
N PHE A 112 0.37 11.26 -9.20
CA PHE A 112 0.37 9.81 -9.13
C PHE A 112 -0.85 9.23 -9.87
N PHE A 113 -2.06 9.77 -9.62
CA PHE A 113 -3.27 9.31 -10.29
C PHE A 113 -3.21 9.53 -11.80
N HIS A 114 -2.60 10.62 -12.28
CA HIS A 114 -2.38 10.83 -13.71
C HIS A 114 -1.44 9.77 -14.32
N LEU A 115 -0.31 9.49 -13.68
CA LEU A 115 0.62 8.46 -14.14
C LEU A 115 -0.02 7.07 -14.10
N THR A 116 -0.62 6.69 -12.98
CA THR A 116 -1.26 5.37 -12.81
C THR A 116 -2.42 5.21 -13.77
N HIS A 117 -3.25 6.23 -13.99
CA HIS A 117 -4.32 6.17 -14.98
C HIS A 117 -3.77 5.89 -16.39
N CYS A 118 -2.68 6.56 -16.79
CA CYS A 118 -2.03 6.32 -18.07
C CYS A 118 -1.44 4.90 -18.16
N ALA A 119 -0.67 4.50 -17.15
CA ALA A 119 0.04 3.22 -17.12
C ALA A 119 -0.94 2.04 -17.11
N THR A 120 -1.98 2.10 -16.28
CA THR A 120 -3.00 1.04 -16.18
C THR A 120 -3.85 0.93 -17.45
N ALA A 121 -4.20 2.05 -18.09
CA ALA A 121 -4.90 2.04 -19.37
C ALA A 121 -4.05 1.41 -20.50
N CYS A 122 -2.73 1.61 -20.47
CA CYS A 122 -1.78 0.97 -21.37
C CYS A 122 -1.57 -0.54 -21.06
N ALA A 123 -1.48 -0.91 -19.79
CA ALA A 123 -1.17 -2.26 -19.35
C ALA A 123 -2.38 -3.22 -19.45
N ALA A 124 -3.59 -2.73 -19.17
CA ALA A 124 -4.81 -3.54 -19.16
C ALA A 124 -4.99 -4.43 -20.41
N PRO A 125 -4.95 -3.93 -21.66
CA PRO A 125 -5.14 -4.78 -22.83
C PRO A 125 -3.98 -5.76 -23.09
N LYS A 126 -2.80 -5.56 -22.49
CA LYS A 126 -1.67 -6.50 -22.56
C LYS A 126 -1.83 -7.60 -21.52
N LEU A 127 -2.16 -7.21 -20.28
CA LEU A 127 -2.38 -8.11 -19.15
C LEU A 127 -3.44 -9.15 -19.48
N TRP A 128 -4.63 -8.72 -19.92
CA TRP A 128 -5.74 -9.62 -20.22
C TRP A 128 -5.51 -10.56 -21.42
N LYS A 129 -4.48 -10.32 -22.24
CA LYS A 129 -4.09 -11.24 -23.32
C LYS A 129 -3.12 -12.32 -22.86
N SER A 130 -2.40 -12.06 -21.77
CA SER A 130 -1.35 -12.94 -21.26
C SER A 130 -1.84 -13.89 -20.17
N LEU A 131 -2.90 -13.51 -19.45
CA LEU A 131 -3.58 -14.38 -18.49
C LEU A 131 -4.36 -15.51 -19.21
N LYS A 132 -4.27 -16.74 -18.70
CA LYS A 132 -4.97 -17.93 -19.22
C LYS A 132 -6.12 -18.34 -18.32
#